data_AF-A0A7X9A672-F1
#
_entry.id   AF-A0A7X9A672-F1
#
_cell.length_a   1.000
_cell.length_b   1.000
_cell.length_c   1.000
_cell.angle_alpha   90.00
_cell.angle_beta   90.00
_cell.angle_gamma   90.00
#
_symmetry.space_group_name_H-M   'P 1'
#
loop_
_entity.id
_entity.type
_entity.pdbx_description
1 polymer ?
#
loop_
_entity_poly.entity_id
_entity_poly.type
_entity_poly.pdbx_seq_one_letter_code
_entity_poly.pdbx_strand_id
1 'polypeptide(L)' 'MGKKTYIILAIVFTIVTFIGVVSVVYTRKINAGAAIVPALITIIFIRLFQKSNK' A
#
# COMPACT_ATOMS: atom_id res chain seq x y z
N MET A 1 -11.66 14.41 2.06
CA MET A 1 -11.52 12.95 2.30
C MET A 1 -11.56 12.71 3.80
N GLY A 2 -12.39 11.80 4.28
CA GLY A 2 -12.52 11.55 5.72
C GLY A 2 -11.39 10.68 6.26
N LYS A 3 -11.06 10.84 7.54
CA LYS A 3 -10.07 10.03 8.27
C LYS A 3 -10.22 8.51 8.03
N LYS A 4 -11.46 8.02 8.01
CA LYS A 4 -11.79 6.61 7.75
C LYS A 4 -11.37 6.16 6.34
N THR A 5 -11.48 7.05 5.35
CA THR A 5 -11.12 6.77 3.95
C THR A 5 -9.61 6.52 3.79
N TYR A 6 -8.76 7.27 4.50
CA TYR A 6 -7.30 7.06 4.44
C TYR A 6 -6.88 5.70 5.02
N ILE A 7 -7.52 5.26 6.12
CA ILE A 7 -7.29 3.92 6.68
C ILE A 7 -7.73 2.83 5.70
N ILE A 8 -8.93 2.97 5.11
CA ILE A 8 -9.46 1.98 4.17
C ILE A 8 -8.51 1.85 2.97
N LEU A 9 -8.07 2.97 2.40
CA LEU A 9 -7.11 2.96 1.30
C LEU A 9 -5.76 2.36 1.71
N ALA A 10 -5.23 2.70 2.88
CA ALA A 10 -3.98 2.11 3.37
C ALA A 10 -4.09 0.58 3.48
N ILE A 11 -5.21 0.05 4.00
CA ILE A 11 -5.44 -1.40 4.09
C ILE A 11 -5.50 -2.02 2.70
N VAL A 12 -6.25 -1.44 1.76
CA VAL A 12 -6.36 -1.94 0.38
C VAL A 12 -4.98 -1.99 -0.28
N PHE A 13 -4.21 -0.91 -0.23
CA PHE A 13 -2.87 -0.88 -0.82
C PHE A 13 -1.88 -1.79 -0.10
N THR A 14 -2.05 -2.06 1.19
CA THR A 14 -1.28 -3.07 1.93
C THR A 14 -1.53 -4.47 1.37
N ILE A 15 -2.79 -4.84 1.13
CA ILE A 15 -3.16 -6.14 0.54
C ILE A 15 -2.56 -6.26 -0.86
N VAL A 16 -2.68 -5.22 -1.69
CA VAL A 16 -2.09 -5.20 -3.04
C VAL A 16 -0.57 -5.33 -2.99
N THR A 17 0.09 -4.65 -2.04
CA THR A 17 1.53 -4.79 -1.80
C THR A 17 1.90 -6.23 -1.49
N PHE A 18 1.14 -6.88 -0.60
CA PHE A 18 1.40 -8.26 -0.20
C PHE A 18 1.26 -9.23 -1.39
N ILE A 19 0.19 -9.07 -2.19
CA ILE A 19 0.01 -9.84 -3.43
C ILE A 19 1.18 -9.60 -4.39
N GLY A 20 1.62 -8.35 -4.53
CA GLY A 20 2.78 -7.98 -5.34
C GLY A 20 4.05 -8.68 -4.86
N VAL A 21 4.32 -8.69 -3.56
CA VAL A 21 5.49 -9.36 -2.98
C VAL A 21 5.44 -10.87 -3.24
N VAL A 22 4.31 -11.52 -2.93
CA VAL A 22 4.13 -12.95 -3.19
C VAL A 22 4.33 -13.25 -4.68
N SER A 23 3.75 -12.44 -5.56
CA SER A 23 3.88 -12.63 -7.01
C SER A 23 5.32 -12.47 -7.52
N VAL A 24 6.08 -11.52 -6.95
CA VAL A 24 7.51 -11.34 -7.28
C VAL A 24 8.34 -12.53 -6.81
N VAL A 25 8.08 -13.03 -5.60
CA VAL A 25 8.82 -14.15 -4.99
C VAL A 25 8.55 -15.47 -5.71
N TYR A 26 7.28 -15.79 -5.97
CA TYR A 26 6.87 -17.10 -6.51
C TYR A 26 6.93 -17.18 -8.03
N THR A 27 6.56 -16.10 -8.73
CA THR A 27 6.42 -16.16 -10.19
C THR A 27 7.70 -15.68 -10.90
N ARG A 28 8.55 -14.87 -10.24
CA ARG A 28 9.80 -14.23 -10.74
C ARG A 28 9.70 -13.46 -12.07
N LYS A 29 8.56 -13.51 -12.75
CA LYS A 29 8.24 -12.79 -13.99
C LYS A 29 7.69 -11.38 -13.75
N ILE A 30 7.30 -11.09 -12.51
CA ILE A 30 6.71 -9.81 -12.11
C ILE A 30 7.81 -8.95 -11.50
N ASN A 31 7.95 -7.71 -11.97
CA ASN A 31 8.96 -6.77 -11.50
C ASN A 31 8.66 -6.34 -10.05
N ALA A 32 9.72 -6.16 -9.25
CA ALA A 32 9.65 -5.61 -7.89
C ALA A 32 8.89 -4.27 -7.81
N GLY A 33 8.84 -3.50 -8.91
CA GLY A 33 8.02 -2.29 -9.03
C GLY A 33 6.53 -2.52 -8.74
N ALA A 34 6.00 -3.71 -9.01
CA ALA A 34 4.60 -4.07 -8.74
C ALA A 34 4.27 -4.16 -7.24
N ALA A 35 5.28 -4.40 -6.39
CA ALA A 35 5.12 -4.38 -4.94
C ALA A 35 5.49 -3.02 -4.33
N ILE A 36 6.53 -2.36 -4.85
CA ILE A 36 7.06 -1.10 -4.31
C ILE A 36 6.09 0.07 -4.49
N VAL A 37 5.43 0.20 -5.64
CA VAL A 37 4.52 1.32 -5.90
C VAL A 37 3.32 1.30 -4.94
N PRO A 38 2.60 0.18 -4.75
CA PRO A 38 1.56 0.06 -3.73
C PRO A 38 2.08 0.32 -2.29
N ALA A 39 3.31 -0.10 -1.97
CA ALA A 39 3.90 0.12 -0.65
C ALA A 39 4.11 1.61 -0.35
N LEU A 40 4.65 2.36 -1.31
CA LEU A 40 4.86 3.81 -1.17
C LEU A 40 3.53 4.55 -1.01
N ILE A 41 2.51 4.16 -1.78
CA ILE A 41 1.16 4.73 -1.67
C ILE A 41 0.56 4.46 -0.28
N THR A 42 0.76 3.25 0.25
CA THR A 42 0.36 2.89 1.62
C THR A 42 0.99 3.82 2.66
N ILE A 43 2.31 4.04 2.57
CA ILE A 43 3.05 4.92 3.48
C ILE A 43 2.51 6.37 3.43
N ILE A 44 2.20 6.86 2.23
CA ILE A 44 1.61 8.20 2.04
C ILE A 44 0.25 8.29 2.74
N PHE A 45 -0.63 7.30 2.55
CA PHE A 45 -1.95 7.31 3.19
C PHE A 45 -1.86 7.16 4.72
N ILE A 46 -0.94 6.36 5.24
CA ILE A 46 -0.68 6.27 6.68
C ILE A 46 -0.23 7.62 7.25
N ARG A 47 0.70 8.30 6.57
CA ARG A 47 1.13 9.65 7.00
C ARG A 47 -0.02 10.67 6.95
N LEU A 48 -0.84 10.64 5.90
CA LEU A 48 -2.01 11.53 5.81
C LEU A 48 -3.02 11.25 6.92
N PHE A 49 -3.25 9.98 7.26
CA PHE A 49 -4.09 9.59 8.39
C PHE A 49 -3.53 10.11 9.72
N GLN A 50 -2.23 9.95 9.97
CA GLN A 50 -1.57 10.46 11.18
C GLN A 50 -1.62 11.99 11.28
N LYS A 51 -1.41 12.70 10.17
CA LYS A 51 -1.51 14.16 10.12
C LYS A 51 -2.94 14.64 10.37
N SER A 52 -3.94 13.96 9.81
CA SER A 52 -5.36 14.25 10.05
C SER A 52 -5.82 13.98 11.49
N ASN A 53 -4.99 13.33 12.30
CA ASN A 53 -5.26 12.99 13.69
C ASN A 53 -4.68 13.99 14.70
N LYS A 54 -3.80 14.89 14.25
CA LYS A 54 -3.36 16.06 15.00
C LYS A 54 -4.30 17.22 14.72
#